data_AF-A0A2V9GQ28-F1
#
_entry.id   AF-A0A2V9GQ28-F1
#
_cell.length_a   1.000
_cell.length_b   1.000
_cell.length_c   1.000
_cell.angle_alpha   90.00
_cell.angle_beta   90.00
_cell.angle_gamma   90.00
#
_symmetry.space_group_name_H-M   'P 1'
#
loop_
_entity.id
_entity.type
_entity.pdbx_description
1 polymer ?
#
loop_
_entity_poly.entity_id
_entity_poly.type
_entity_poly.pdbx_seq_one_letter_code
_entity_poly.pdbx_strand_id
1 'polypeptide(L)'
;MVSGGTYGTEEIIHGAGYGQGILILLLLPVLWCLPTAFMIGELSSALPQEGGYYAWVRRGLGNFWGFQEAWLSLAASIFDMAIYPTLFVFYLKQMSPWFGLGNHGIYAGLFVVVTCALLNLAGIRVVGITSLWLFFLLSAPFALIVVMAPLKIGALAQVHNAPGATGLGLLGGVLVAMWNYMGWDNASTIAQEVERPQRTYPKAMIAAVVLVALTYVLPFVAVYLAGIPASTFGSDGAWAGVAGLVGGKFKGFEWLRFLIVLGGMMSAFGMFNALVLRYSRLPLAMARDGMLPKFLGKTSARSQAPWVAIIFCATCWALCLGLGFTRLVTLDIMLYGISLMLEFVTLVALRIREPQLKREFRVPGGLTGTILAGVLPLLLLSLAMLESEHESVLGMNGLAFGTLIIVAGFVVYGATGKLRKRLPQPRLAENAEAT
;
A
#
# COMPACT_ATOMS: atom_id res chain seq x y z
N MET A 1 -0.38 -8.33 1.08
CA MET A 1 0.29 -7.75 -0.11
C MET A 1 -0.39 -6.44 -0.49
N VAL A 2 -1.70 -6.32 -0.29
CA VAL A 2 -2.44 -5.06 -0.42
C VAL A 2 -2.56 -4.37 0.94
N SER A 3 -2.60 -3.04 0.98
CA SER A 3 -2.62 -2.24 2.21
C SER A 3 -3.99 -2.24 2.91
N GLY A 4 -4.00 -2.05 4.23
CA GLY A 4 -5.18 -1.86 5.09
C GLY A 4 -6.00 -3.12 5.40
N GLY A 5 -6.30 -3.94 4.40
CA GLY A 5 -7.41 -4.89 4.49
C GLY A 5 -8.74 -4.14 4.59
N THR A 6 -9.82 -4.79 5.03
CA THR A 6 -11.11 -4.09 5.20
C THR A 6 -11.02 -2.98 6.28
N TYR A 7 -10.01 -3.03 7.14
CA TYR A 7 -9.69 -1.97 8.10
C TYR A 7 -9.07 -0.75 7.39
N GLY A 8 -9.58 0.46 7.62
CA GLY A 8 -9.12 1.66 6.93
C GLY A 8 -9.85 1.94 5.61
N THR A 9 -10.97 1.24 5.35
CA THR A 9 -11.86 1.50 4.20
C THR A 9 -13.05 2.40 4.55
N GLU A 10 -13.21 2.76 5.83
CA GLU A 10 -14.33 3.54 6.35
C GLU A 10 -14.49 4.89 5.63
N GLU A 11 -13.36 5.56 5.35
CA GLU A 11 -13.34 6.86 4.69
C GLU A 11 -13.91 6.84 3.26
N ILE A 12 -13.94 5.67 2.61
CA ILE A 12 -14.50 5.52 1.26
C ILE A 12 -16.02 5.76 1.31
N ILE A 13 -16.72 5.13 2.25
CA ILE A 13 -18.16 5.30 2.42
C ILE A 13 -18.47 6.61 3.13
N HIS A 14 -17.62 7.06 4.06
CA HIS A 14 -17.77 8.37 4.67
C HIS A 14 -17.57 9.51 3.67
N GLY A 15 -16.73 9.37 2.65
CA GLY A 15 -16.51 10.41 1.65
C GLY A 15 -17.56 10.39 0.53
N ALA A 16 -17.83 9.21 -0.03
CA ALA A 16 -18.62 9.04 -1.26
C ALA A 16 -20.05 8.52 -1.01
N GLY A 17 -20.38 8.11 0.21
CA GLY A 17 -21.61 7.36 0.50
C GLY A 17 -21.59 5.95 -0.09
N TYR A 18 -22.64 5.16 0.16
CA TYR A 18 -22.68 3.76 -0.28
C TYR A 18 -22.71 3.61 -1.81
N GLY A 19 -23.55 4.38 -2.50
CA GLY A 19 -23.73 4.23 -3.94
C GLY A 19 -22.41 4.43 -4.71
N GLN A 20 -21.80 5.61 -4.54
CA GLN A 20 -20.53 5.91 -5.20
C GLN A 20 -19.37 5.14 -4.58
N GLY A 21 -19.33 4.94 -3.26
CA GLY A 21 -18.28 4.19 -2.58
C GLY A 21 -18.20 2.72 -3.01
N ILE A 22 -19.33 2.03 -3.15
CA ILE A 22 -19.36 0.65 -3.67
C ILE A 22 -18.97 0.63 -5.15
N LEU A 23 -19.39 1.60 -5.95
CA LEU A 23 -18.94 1.72 -7.34
C LEU A 23 -17.42 1.91 -7.44
N ILE A 24 -16.82 2.76 -6.60
CA ILE A 24 -15.36 2.91 -6.51
C ILE A 24 -14.71 1.56 -6.20
N LEU A 25 -15.22 0.85 -5.19
CA LEU A 25 -14.67 -0.45 -4.77
C LEU A 25 -14.79 -1.55 -5.83
N LEU A 26 -15.78 -1.47 -6.72
CA LEU A 26 -15.98 -2.40 -7.84
C LEU A 26 -15.16 -2.02 -9.08
N LEU A 27 -15.03 -0.72 -9.38
CA LEU A 27 -14.35 -0.24 -10.58
C LEU A 27 -12.83 -0.21 -10.41
N LEU A 28 -12.31 0.19 -9.25
CA LEU A 28 -10.86 0.29 -9.04
C LEU A 28 -10.10 -1.04 -9.23
N PRO A 29 -10.59 -2.21 -8.79
CA PRO A 29 -9.96 -3.49 -9.13
C PRO A 29 -9.73 -3.66 -10.64
N VAL A 30 -10.66 -3.18 -11.46
CA VAL A 30 -10.58 -3.31 -12.92
C VAL A 30 -9.71 -2.22 -13.55
N LEU A 31 -9.83 -0.98 -13.08
CA LEU A 31 -9.16 0.18 -13.68
C LEU A 31 -7.72 0.37 -13.18
N TRP A 32 -7.41 -0.13 -11.98
CA TRP A 32 -6.13 0.06 -11.29
C TRP A 32 -5.41 -1.27 -11.02
N CYS A 33 -6.06 -2.22 -10.34
CA CYS A 33 -5.38 -3.44 -9.89
C CYS A 33 -5.07 -4.38 -11.05
N LEU A 34 -6.02 -4.64 -11.95
CA LEU A 34 -5.81 -5.56 -13.07
C LEU A 34 -4.70 -5.10 -14.02
N PRO A 35 -4.64 -3.84 -14.48
CA PRO A 35 -3.54 -3.38 -15.32
C PRO A 35 -2.18 -3.47 -14.62
N THR A 36 -2.13 -3.10 -13.33
CA THR A 36 -0.92 -3.20 -12.51
C THR A 36 -0.49 -4.65 -12.33
N ALA A 37 -1.42 -5.56 -12.02
CA ALA A 37 -1.16 -6.99 -11.90
C ALA A 37 -0.66 -7.61 -13.22
N PHE A 38 -1.18 -7.18 -14.36
CA PHE A 38 -0.68 -7.60 -15.67
C PHE A 38 0.73 -7.10 -15.96
N MET A 39 1.02 -5.83 -15.65
CA MET A 39 2.36 -5.27 -15.79
C MET A 39 3.37 -6.06 -14.95
N ILE A 40 3.08 -6.22 -13.66
CA ILE A 40 3.95 -6.93 -12.72
C ILE A 40 4.08 -8.40 -13.12
N GLY A 41 3.00 -9.04 -13.59
CA GLY A 41 3.03 -10.41 -14.08
C GLY A 41 3.98 -10.59 -15.27
N GLU A 42 3.97 -9.66 -16.24
CA GLU A 42 4.88 -9.73 -17.39
C GLU A 42 6.33 -9.46 -16.95
N LEU A 43 6.57 -8.37 -16.21
CA LEU A 43 7.92 -7.98 -15.76
C LEU A 43 8.55 -9.00 -14.80
N SER A 44 7.80 -9.50 -13.82
CA SER A 44 8.29 -10.53 -12.87
C SER A 44 8.57 -11.85 -13.57
N SER A 45 7.79 -12.21 -14.60
CA SER A 45 8.03 -13.44 -15.36
C SER A 45 9.28 -13.34 -16.26
N ALA A 46 9.54 -12.15 -16.80
CA ALA A 46 10.65 -11.90 -17.72
C ALA A 46 11.97 -11.58 -17.01
N LEU A 47 11.90 -10.91 -15.85
CA LEU A 47 13.06 -10.42 -15.09
C LEU A 47 12.89 -10.77 -13.59
N PRO A 48 13.03 -12.05 -13.20
CA PRO A 48 12.95 -12.48 -11.80
C PRO A 48 14.26 -12.20 -11.06
N GLN A 49 14.64 -10.93 -10.94
CA GLN A 49 15.87 -10.49 -10.26
C GLN A 49 15.58 -9.95 -8.86
N GLU A 50 16.53 -10.12 -7.94
CA GLU A 50 16.49 -9.43 -6.65
C GLU A 50 16.47 -7.91 -6.87
N GLY A 51 15.56 -7.22 -6.18
CA GLY A 51 15.33 -5.77 -6.34
C GLY A 51 14.02 -5.39 -7.03
N GLY A 52 13.30 -6.35 -7.63
CA GLY A 52 11.93 -6.15 -8.15
C GLY A 52 11.83 -4.98 -9.13
N TYR A 53 10.94 -4.04 -8.83
CA TYR A 53 10.67 -2.84 -9.62
C TYR A 53 11.92 -2.01 -9.95
N TYR A 54 12.87 -1.88 -9.01
CA TYR A 54 14.10 -1.12 -9.19
C TYR A 54 14.98 -1.74 -10.29
N ALA A 55 15.09 -3.06 -10.27
CA ALA A 55 15.87 -3.79 -11.28
C ALA A 55 15.22 -3.65 -12.67
N TRP A 56 13.89 -3.66 -12.76
CA TRP A 56 13.17 -3.50 -14.02
C TRP A 56 13.40 -2.12 -14.63
N VAL A 57 13.18 -1.06 -13.85
CA VAL A 57 13.32 0.32 -14.36
C VAL A 57 14.78 0.59 -14.74
N ARG A 58 15.72 0.11 -13.92
CA ARG A 58 17.16 0.19 -14.24
C ARG A 58 17.49 -0.54 -15.55
N ARG A 59 16.91 -1.73 -15.79
CA ARG A 59 17.07 -2.52 -17.02
C ARG A 59 16.53 -1.80 -18.26
N GLY A 60 15.29 -1.32 -18.20
CA GLY A 60 14.60 -0.75 -19.36
C GLY A 60 14.98 0.70 -19.67
N LEU A 61 15.20 1.51 -18.63
CA LEU A 61 15.39 2.97 -18.73
C LEU A 61 16.77 3.45 -18.26
N GLY A 62 17.59 2.58 -17.68
CA GLY A 62 18.97 2.87 -17.26
C GLY A 62 19.10 3.34 -15.81
N ASN A 63 20.35 3.56 -15.37
CA ASN A 63 20.68 3.85 -13.97
C ASN A 63 20.01 5.12 -13.40
N PHE A 64 19.77 6.13 -14.25
CA PHE A 64 19.13 7.37 -13.81
C PHE A 64 17.68 7.13 -13.38
N TRP A 65 16.87 6.55 -14.27
CA TRP A 65 15.46 6.29 -13.99
C TRP A 65 15.28 5.17 -12.96
N GLY A 66 16.18 4.18 -12.92
CA GLY A 66 16.21 3.20 -11.83
C GLY A 66 16.44 3.86 -10.47
N PHE A 67 17.33 4.86 -10.38
CA PHE A 67 17.47 5.60 -9.13
C PHE A 67 16.23 6.42 -8.77
N GLN A 68 15.61 7.10 -9.76
CA GLN A 68 14.42 7.91 -9.49
C GLN A 68 13.26 7.05 -9.01
N GLU A 69 13.04 5.88 -9.62
CA GLU A 69 12.08 4.88 -9.13
C GLU A 69 12.38 4.57 -7.65
N ALA A 70 13.59 4.11 -7.32
CA ALA A 70 13.89 3.67 -5.96
C ALA A 70 13.84 4.82 -4.94
N TRP A 71 14.18 6.05 -5.36
CA TRP A 71 14.03 7.25 -4.56
C TRP A 71 12.56 7.57 -4.26
N LEU A 72 11.71 7.55 -5.29
CA LEU A 72 10.27 7.82 -5.15
C LEU A 72 9.57 6.75 -4.32
N SER A 73 9.89 5.47 -4.56
CA SER A 73 9.39 4.34 -3.77
C SER A 73 9.83 4.45 -2.30
N LEU A 74 11.10 4.83 -2.04
CA LEU A 74 11.58 5.06 -0.68
C LEU A 74 10.88 6.25 -0.02
N ALA A 75 10.69 7.36 -0.75
CA ALA A 75 10.02 8.54 -0.23
C ALA A 75 8.54 8.29 0.03
N ALA A 76 7.82 7.61 -0.87
CA ALA A 76 6.45 7.18 -0.68
C ALA A 76 6.31 6.31 0.58
N SER A 77 7.24 5.37 0.77
CA SER A 77 7.27 4.49 1.95
C SER A 77 7.36 5.25 3.28
N ILE A 78 7.86 6.48 3.30
CA ILE A 78 7.90 7.29 4.53
C ILE A 78 6.48 7.63 4.99
N PHE A 79 5.60 7.96 4.05
CA PHE A 79 4.21 8.32 4.31
C PHE A 79 3.34 7.08 4.47
N ASP A 80 3.45 6.07 3.59
CA ASP A 80 2.72 4.80 3.69
C ASP A 80 2.91 4.15 5.07
N MET A 81 4.16 4.07 5.53
CA MET A 81 4.46 3.40 6.79
C MET A 81 3.92 4.15 8.00
N ALA A 82 3.77 5.47 7.95
CA ALA A 82 3.15 6.24 9.02
C ALA A 82 1.62 6.01 9.13
N ILE A 83 0.98 5.54 8.06
CA ILE A 83 -0.47 5.24 8.03
C ILE A 83 -0.81 4.11 9.01
N TYR A 84 -0.01 3.05 9.06
CA TYR A 84 -0.35 1.87 9.89
C TYR A 84 -0.34 2.17 11.39
N PRO A 85 0.67 2.83 11.99
CA PRO A 85 0.57 3.28 13.39
C PRO A 85 -0.60 4.22 13.64
N THR A 86 -0.98 5.07 12.67
CA THR A 86 -2.18 5.91 12.77
C THR A 86 -3.46 5.07 12.81
N LEU A 87 -3.59 4.05 11.94
CA LEU A 87 -4.71 3.10 11.97
C LEU A 87 -4.77 2.30 13.27
N PHE A 88 -3.61 1.86 13.79
CA PHE A 88 -3.53 1.22 15.10
C PHE A 88 -4.16 2.10 16.18
N VAL A 89 -3.83 3.39 16.17
CA VAL A 89 -4.36 4.37 17.13
C VAL A 89 -5.86 4.58 16.91
N PHE A 90 -6.37 4.59 15.67
CA PHE A 90 -7.81 4.72 15.39
C PHE A 90 -8.62 3.64 16.10
N TYR A 91 -8.20 2.38 15.99
CA TYR A 91 -8.86 1.28 16.70
C TYR A 91 -8.59 1.30 18.20
N LEU A 92 -7.39 1.67 18.64
CA LEU A 92 -7.07 1.78 20.07
C LEU A 92 -7.93 2.84 20.79
N LYS A 93 -8.24 3.96 20.12
CA LYS A 93 -9.16 4.99 20.62
C LYS A 93 -10.56 4.43 20.90
N GLN A 94 -10.99 3.40 20.15
CA GLN A 94 -12.28 2.75 20.37
C GLN A 94 -12.33 1.89 21.64
N MET A 95 -11.17 1.50 22.21
CA MET A 95 -11.08 0.88 23.54
C MET A 95 -11.07 1.92 24.65
N SER A 96 -10.33 3.03 24.45
CA SER A 96 -10.22 4.10 25.43
C SER A 96 -10.05 5.46 24.73
N PRO A 97 -10.99 6.41 24.93
CA PRO A 97 -10.87 7.77 24.38
C PRO A 97 -9.62 8.52 24.82
N TRP A 98 -8.93 8.07 25.88
CA TRP A 98 -7.69 8.66 26.38
C TRP A 98 -6.61 8.80 25.30
N PHE A 99 -6.55 7.86 24.35
CA PHE A 99 -5.60 7.91 23.23
C PHE A 99 -5.94 8.97 22.16
N GLY A 100 -7.12 9.58 22.23
CA GLY A 100 -7.51 10.73 21.42
C GLY A 100 -7.14 12.07 22.03
N LEU A 101 -6.64 12.10 23.27
CA LEU A 101 -6.31 13.33 23.98
C LEU A 101 -4.83 13.68 23.81
N GLY A 102 -4.55 14.95 23.48
CA GLY A 102 -3.20 15.48 23.35
C GLY A 102 -2.30 14.62 22.46
N ASN A 103 -1.09 14.32 22.93
CA ASN A 103 -0.09 13.55 22.17
C ASN A 103 -0.14 12.04 22.44
N HIS A 104 -1.13 11.52 23.18
CA HIS A 104 -1.17 10.10 23.56
C HIS A 104 -1.24 9.16 22.35
N GLY A 105 -1.99 9.54 21.31
CA GLY A 105 -2.04 8.80 20.06
C GLY A 105 -0.67 8.74 19.36
N ILE A 106 0.09 9.84 19.39
CA ILE A 106 1.45 9.88 18.81
C ILE A 106 2.38 8.94 19.58
N TYR A 107 2.31 8.92 20.92
CA TYR A 107 3.11 7.99 21.72
C TYR A 107 2.75 6.52 21.48
N ALA A 108 1.46 6.20 21.31
CA ALA A 108 1.02 4.86 20.94
C ALA A 108 1.50 4.47 19.53
N GLY A 109 1.46 5.40 18.56
CA GLY A 109 2.04 5.18 17.23
C GLY A 109 3.56 4.96 17.29
N LEU A 110 4.27 5.76 18.08
CA LEU A 110 5.71 5.63 18.28
C LEU A 110 6.07 4.27 18.92
N PHE A 111 5.25 3.79 19.87
CA PHE A 111 5.41 2.45 20.44
C PHE A 111 5.35 1.36 19.36
N VAL A 112 4.42 1.45 18.40
CA VAL A 112 4.34 0.51 17.27
C VAL A 112 5.61 0.57 16.42
N VAL A 113 6.05 1.78 16.05
CA VAL A 113 7.25 2.00 15.22
C VAL A 113 8.50 1.40 15.88
N VAL A 114 8.76 1.77 17.14
CA VAL A 114 9.94 1.33 17.88
C VAL A 114 9.91 -0.17 18.10
N THR A 115 8.78 -0.74 18.51
CA THR A 115 8.66 -2.18 18.76
C THR A 115 8.93 -2.98 17.49
N CYS A 116 8.32 -2.61 16.37
CA CYS A 116 8.53 -3.32 15.10
C CYS A 116 9.95 -3.15 14.57
N ALA A 117 10.56 -1.97 14.73
CA ALA A 117 11.96 -1.74 14.39
C ALA A 117 12.88 -2.67 15.21
N LEU A 118 12.66 -2.79 16.52
CA LEU A 118 13.43 -3.68 17.39
C LEU A 118 13.25 -5.16 17.02
N LEU A 119 12.02 -5.60 16.73
CA LEU A 119 11.74 -6.97 16.28
C LEU A 119 12.49 -7.30 14.98
N ASN A 120 12.50 -6.36 14.03
CA ASN A 120 13.22 -6.51 12.77
C ASN A 120 14.75 -6.47 12.95
N LEU A 121 15.26 -5.62 13.85
CA LEU A 121 16.69 -5.60 14.21
C LEU A 121 17.14 -6.92 14.84
N ALA A 122 16.28 -7.53 15.66
CA ALA A 122 16.51 -8.85 16.26
C ALA A 122 16.48 -9.98 15.21
N GLY A 123 16.01 -9.72 13.98
CA GLY A 123 15.89 -10.71 12.92
C GLY A 123 14.71 -11.65 13.07
N ILE A 124 13.69 -11.26 13.84
CA ILE A 124 12.49 -12.07 14.04
C ILE A 124 11.68 -12.05 12.75
N ARG A 125 11.74 -13.15 11.99
CA ARG A 125 10.98 -13.35 10.77
C ARG A 125 9.64 -13.98 11.11
N VAL A 126 8.57 -13.20 11.12
CA VAL A 126 7.20 -13.74 11.15
C VAL A 126 6.81 -14.10 9.72
N VAL A 127 6.98 -15.34 9.28
CA VAL A 127 6.73 -15.69 7.86
C VAL A 127 6.01 -17.03 7.67
N GLY A 128 5.06 -17.03 6.72
CA GLY A 128 4.48 -18.21 6.08
C GLY A 128 3.11 -18.57 6.63
N ILE A 129 3.06 -19.63 7.42
CA ILE A 129 1.81 -20.19 7.98
C ILE A 129 1.10 -19.17 8.88
N THR A 130 1.85 -18.38 9.64
CA THR A 130 1.30 -17.32 10.49
C THR A 130 0.54 -16.26 9.69
N SER A 131 0.98 -15.93 8.47
CA SER A 131 0.29 -14.93 7.64
C SER A 131 -1.06 -15.43 7.12
N LEU A 132 -1.18 -16.73 6.81
CA LEU A 132 -2.45 -17.32 6.38
C LEU A 132 -3.46 -17.36 7.54
N TRP A 133 -3.02 -17.77 8.74
CA TRP A 133 -3.88 -17.74 9.93
C TRP A 133 -4.27 -16.32 10.32
N LEU A 134 -3.35 -15.36 10.23
CA LEU A 134 -3.67 -13.95 10.44
C LEU A 134 -4.70 -13.46 9.42
N PHE A 135 -4.60 -13.83 8.15
CA PHE A 135 -5.62 -13.48 7.14
C PHE A 135 -7.01 -13.97 7.56
N PHE A 136 -7.15 -15.24 7.94
CA PHE A 136 -8.45 -15.78 8.37
C PHE A 136 -8.94 -15.14 9.68
N LEU A 137 -8.06 -14.99 10.67
CA LEU A 137 -8.40 -14.40 11.97
C LEU A 137 -8.86 -12.95 11.82
N LEU A 138 -8.19 -12.16 11.00
CA LEU A 138 -8.50 -10.75 10.78
C LEU A 138 -9.70 -10.54 9.85
N SER A 139 -9.98 -11.49 8.94
CA SER A 139 -11.16 -11.44 8.06
C SER A 139 -12.43 -11.99 8.73
N ALA A 140 -12.29 -12.85 9.75
CA ALA A 140 -13.42 -13.52 10.40
C ALA A 140 -14.48 -12.55 10.97
N PRO A 141 -14.13 -11.45 11.66
CA PRO A 141 -15.12 -10.48 12.14
C PRO A 141 -15.92 -9.84 11.00
N PHE A 142 -15.30 -9.57 9.86
CA PHE A 142 -16.01 -9.05 8.68
C PHE A 142 -16.90 -10.09 8.02
N ALA A 143 -16.46 -11.36 7.96
CA ALA A 143 -17.32 -12.45 7.50
C ALA A 143 -18.57 -12.59 8.39
N LEU A 144 -18.42 -12.41 9.71
CA LEU A 144 -19.55 -12.36 10.63
C LEU A 144 -20.46 -11.17 10.36
N ILE A 145 -19.92 -9.97 10.08
CA ILE A 145 -20.72 -8.81 9.66
C ILE A 145 -21.52 -9.12 8.38
N VAL A 146 -20.89 -9.73 7.38
CA VAL A 146 -21.54 -10.09 6.10
C VAL A 146 -22.74 -11.01 6.32
N VAL A 147 -22.62 -11.97 7.24
CA VAL A 147 -23.70 -12.93 7.54
C VAL A 147 -24.76 -12.34 8.47
N MET A 148 -24.36 -11.57 9.49
CA MET A 148 -25.27 -11.11 10.55
C MET A 148 -26.01 -9.83 10.19
N ALA A 149 -25.41 -8.90 9.44
CA ALA A 149 -26.03 -7.61 9.14
C ALA A 149 -27.35 -7.76 8.34
N PRO A 150 -27.45 -8.63 7.31
CA PRO A 150 -28.71 -8.85 6.60
C PRO A 150 -29.82 -9.46 7.48
N LEU A 151 -29.47 -10.17 8.55
CA LEU A 151 -30.45 -10.72 9.50
C LEU A 151 -31.06 -9.63 10.41
N LYS A 152 -30.55 -8.40 10.34
CA LYS A 152 -31.00 -7.24 11.12
C LYS A 152 -31.74 -6.20 10.27
N ILE A 153 -32.08 -6.54 9.02
CA ILE A 153 -32.90 -5.69 8.15
C ILE A 153 -34.21 -5.35 8.86
N GLY A 154 -34.60 -4.07 8.83
CA GLY A 154 -35.78 -3.56 9.55
C GLY A 154 -35.46 -3.09 10.98
N ALA A 155 -34.78 -3.90 11.79
CA ALA A 155 -34.38 -3.52 13.14
C ALA A 155 -33.37 -2.35 13.16
N LEU A 156 -32.50 -2.30 12.15
CA LEU A 156 -31.53 -1.22 11.96
C LEU A 156 -31.95 -0.23 10.86
N ALA A 157 -33.10 -0.44 10.21
CA ALA A 157 -33.59 0.40 9.11
C ALA A 157 -34.16 1.76 9.56
N GLN A 158 -34.53 1.89 10.84
CA GLN A 158 -35.07 3.13 11.42
C GLN A 158 -34.00 4.25 11.59
N VAL A 159 -32.75 4.02 11.16
CA VAL A 159 -31.65 5.00 11.21
C VAL A 159 -31.52 5.77 9.87
N HIS A 160 -32.56 5.74 9.03
CA HIS A 160 -32.54 6.40 7.73
C HIS A 160 -33.01 7.87 7.83
N ASN A 161 -32.06 8.80 7.79
CA ASN A 161 -32.15 10.15 7.17
C ASN A 161 -30.86 10.92 7.50
N ALA A 162 -29.87 10.89 6.62
CA ALA A 162 -28.80 11.87 6.62
C ALA A 162 -28.37 12.11 5.16
N PRO A 163 -28.21 13.38 4.72
CA PRO A 163 -27.64 13.71 3.42
C PRO A 163 -26.29 13.05 3.22
N GLY A 164 -25.97 12.75 1.95
CA GLY A 164 -24.67 12.23 1.51
C GLY A 164 -23.53 13.06 2.10
N ALA A 165 -22.53 12.35 2.62
CA ALA A 165 -21.55 12.88 3.54
C ALA A 165 -20.68 14.03 2.98
N THR A 166 -20.27 14.92 3.90
CA THR A 166 -19.66 16.24 3.65
C THR A 166 -18.19 16.33 4.09
N GLY A 167 -17.45 15.21 4.11
CA GLY A 167 -16.09 15.17 4.71
C GLY A 167 -14.93 15.33 3.72
N LEU A 168 -14.83 14.41 2.75
CA LEU A 168 -13.68 14.29 1.83
C LEU A 168 -14.06 14.39 0.34
N GLY A 169 -15.36 14.41 0.05
CA GLY A 169 -15.87 14.32 -1.32
C GLY A 169 -15.55 12.97 -2.00
N LEU A 170 -16.02 12.83 -3.24
CA LEU A 170 -15.82 11.63 -4.06
C LEU A 170 -14.33 11.30 -4.25
N LEU A 171 -13.50 12.33 -4.43
CA LEU A 171 -12.10 12.19 -4.80
C LEU A 171 -11.23 11.68 -3.64
N GLY A 172 -11.43 12.16 -2.40
CA GLY A 172 -10.79 11.58 -1.23
C GLY A 172 -11.17 10.10 -1.00
N GLY A 173 -12.42 9.72 -1.27
CA GLY A 173 -12.84 8.32 -1.25
C GLY A 173 -12.14 7.46 -2.31
N VAL A 174 -11.92 7.99 -3.52
CA VAL A 174 -11.12 7.33 -4.57
C VAL A 174 -9.67 7.15 -4.11
N LEU A 175 -9.05 8.17 -3.50
CA LEU A 175 -7.69 8.07 -2.98
C LEU A 175 -7.54 6.97 -1.94
N VAL A 176 -8.39 6.97 -0.90
CA VAL A 176 -8.35 5.94 0.14
C VAL A 176 -8.56 4.55 -0.46
N ALA A 177 -9.44 4.42 -1.45
CA ALA A 177 -9.64 3.16 -2.15
C ALA A 177 -8.42 2.75 -3.01
N MET A 178 -7.78 3.70 -3.71
CA MET A 178 -6.54 3.46 -4.46
C MET A 178 -5.43 2.98 -3.56
N TRP A 179 -5.22 3.63 -2.41
CA TRP A 179 -4.26 3.17 -1.40
C TRP A 179 -4.59 1.74 -0.96
N ASN A 180 -5.83 1.47 -0.52
CA ASN A 180 -6.28 0.13 -0.10
C ASN A 180 -6.12 -0.96 -1.18
N TYR A 181 -5.97 -0.56 -2.44
CA TYR A 181 -5.76 -1.42 -3.60
C TYR A 181 -4.33 -1.35 -4.16
N MET A 182 -3.38 -0.80 -3.41
CA MET A 182 -1.98 -0.60 -3.80
C MET A 182 -1.06 -1.72 -3.28
N GLY A 183 0.20 -1.74 -3.73
CA GLY A 183 1.25 -2.61 -3.19
C GLY A 183 1.39 -3.97 -3.88
N TRP A 184 0.83 -4.13 -5.08
CA TRP A 184 0.95 -5.35 -5.87
C TRP A 184 2.41 -5.66 -6.27
N ASP A 185 3.17 -4.62 -6.58
CA ASP A 185 4.59 -4.65 -6.94
C ASP A 185 5.48 -5.20 -5.83
N ASN A 186 5.06 -5.08 -4.56
CA ASN A 186 5.76 -5.68 -3.43
C ASN A 186 5.87 -7.20 -3.55
N ALA A 187 4.92 -7.85 -4.21
CA ALA A 187 4.97 -9.29 -4.44
C ALA A 187 6.16 -9.69 -5.34
N SER A 188 6.64 -8.79 -6.20
CA SER A 188 7.79 -9.03 -7.09
C SER A 188 9.11 -9.20 -6.35
N THR A 189 9.26 -8.58 -5.18
CA THR A 189 10.49 -8.64 -4.36
C THR A 189 10.83 -10.04 -3.85
N ILE A 190 9.85 -10.95 -3.83
CA ILE A 190 10.01 -12.36 -3.44
C ILE A 190 9.74 -13.31 -4.62
N ALA A 191 9.69 -12.80 -5.86
CA ALA A 191 9.36 -13.61 -7.03
C ALA A 191 10.32 -14.81 -7.22
N GLN A 192 11.56 -14.70 -6.76
CA GLN A 192 12.54 -15.79 -6.80
C GLN A 192 12.24 -16.93 -5.83
N GLU A 193 11.50 -16.67 -4.75
CA GLU A 193 11.11 -17.67 -3.74
C GLU A 193 9.83 -18.43 -4.14
N VAL A 194 9.15 -17.99 -5.21
CA VAL A 194 7.90 -18.59 -5.68
C VAL A 194 8.22 -19.78 -6.59
N GLU A 195 7.57 -20.92 -6.36
CA GLU A 195 7.69 -22.07 -7.26
C GLU A 195 7.04 -21.75 -8.61
N ARG A 196 7.81 -21.88 -9.71
CA ARG A 196 7.37 -21.58 -11.09
C ARG A 196 6.73 -20.19 -11.19
N PRO A 197 7.48 -19.12 -10.85
CA PRO A 197 6.92 -17.77 -10.71
C PRO A 197 6.20 -17.32 -11.98
N GLN A 198 6.69 -17.74 -13.15
CA GLN A 198 6.11 -17.41 -14.44
C GLN A 198 4.65 -17.84 -14.63
N ARG A 199 4.22 -18.95 -14.01
CA ARG A 199 2.84 -19.47 -14.12
C ARG A 199 2.03 -19.22 -12.85
N THR A 200 2.66 -19.37 -11.70
CA THR A 200 2.01 -19.25 -10.39
C THR A 200 1.64 -17.80 -10.11
N TYR A 201 2.53 -16.86 -10.46
CA TYR A 201 2.36 -15.45 -10.11
C TYR A 201 1.14 -14.81 -10.79
N PRO A 202 0.95 -14.89 -12.13
CA PRO A 202 -0.21 -14.23 -12.76
C PRO A 202 -1.55 -14.78 -12.25
N LYS A 203 -1.63 -16.11 -12.03
CA LYS A 203 -2.84 -16.75 -11.50
C LYS A 203 -3.13 -16.33 -10.06
N ALA A 204 -2.10 -16.33 -9.21
CA ALA A 204 -2.21 -15.88 -7.83
C ALA A 204 -2.62 -14.41 -7.72
N MET A 205 -2.11 -13.55 -8.62
CA MET A 205 -2.48 -12.14 -8.67
C MET A 205 -3.95 -11.94 -9.03
N ILE A 206 -4.47 -12.59 -10.08
CA ILE A 206 -5.89 -12.46 -10.43
C ILE A 206 -6.78 -12.97 -9.30
N ALA A 207 -6.45 -14.13 -8.72
CA ALA A 207 -7.19 -14.67 -7.58
C ALA A 207 -7.16 -13.73 -6.36
N ALA A 208 -6.01 -13.11 -6.09
CA ALA A 208 -5.87 -12.13 -5.02
C ALA A 208 -6.68 -10.85 -5.28
N VAL A 209 -6.70 -10.32 -6.52
CA VAL A 209 -7.52 -9.14 -6.89
C VAL A 209 -9.00 -9.42 -6.62
N VAL A 210 -9.51 -10.55 -7.08
CA VAL A 210 -10.91 -10.94 -6.86
C VAL A 210 -11.21 -11.10 -5.37
N LEU A 211 -10.35 -11.80 -4.64
CA LEU A 211 -10.53 -12.03 -3.21
C LEU A 211 -10.55 -10.71 -2.42
N VAL A 212 -9.59 -9.81 -2.68
CA VAL A 212 -9.51 -8.51 -2.01
C VAL A 212 -10.74 -7.65 -2.33
N ALA A 213 -11.15 -7.61 -3.60
CA ALA A 213 -12.36 -6.89 -4.00
C ALA A 213 -13.60 -7.38 -3.26
N LEU A 214 -13.78 -8.70 -3.13
CA LEU A 214 -14.89 -9.27 -2.37
C LEU A 214 -14.81 -8.92 -0.88
N THR A 215 -13.61 -8.96 -0.27
CA THR A 215 -13.44 -8.62 1.15
C THR A 215 -13.73 -7.15 1.46
N TYR A 216 -13.63 -6.26 0.47
CA TYR A 216 -13.96 -4.84 0.66
C TYR A 216 -15.42 -4.56 0.35
N VAL A 217 -15.96 -5.11 -0.75
CA VAL A 217 -17.34 -4.83 -1.20
C VAL A 217 -18.38 -5.49 -0.30
N LEU A 218 -18.22 -6.78 0.04
CA LEU A 218 -19.26 -7.55 0.72
C LEU A 218 -19.66 -6.97 2.09
N PRO A 219 -18.72 -6.56 2.97
CA PRO A 219 -19.07 -5.95 4.25
C PRO A 219 -19.89 -4.68 4.09
N PHE A 220 -19.54 -3.79 3.15
CA PHE A 220 -20.30 -2.56 2.92
C PHE A 220 -21.68 -2.82 2.34
N VAL A 221 -21.82 -3.77 1.41
CA VAL A 221 -23.12 -4.18 0.88
C VAL A 221 -24.01 -4.72 2.01
N ALA A 222 -23.47 -5.59 2.87
CA ALA A 222 -24.23 -6.16 3.99
C ALA A 222 -24.72 -5.09 4.98
N VAL A 223 -23.86 -4.12 5.31
CA VAL A 223 -24.18 -2.99 6.19
C VAL A 223 -25.18 -2.03 5.56
N TYR A 224 -25.05 -1.76 4.26
CA TYR A 224 -26.00 -0.95 3.49
C TYR A 224 -27.40 -1.58 3.51
N LEU A 225 -27.49 -2.89 3.22
CA LEU A 225 -28.76 -3.62 3.24
C LEU A 225 -29.39 -3.63 4.63
N ALA A 226 -28.58 -3.70 5.69
CA ALA A 226 -29.04 -3.61 7.07
C ALA A 226 -29.64 -2.24 7.44
N GLY A 227 -29.41 -1.20 6.64
CA GLY A 227 -29.96 0.15 6.84
C GLY A 227 -29.12 1.06 7.73
N ILE A 228 -27.85 0.71 7.99
CA ILE A 228 -26.92 1.56 8.74
C ILE A 228 -26.54 2.77 7.87
N PRO A 229 -26.58 4.02 8.38
CA PRO A 229 -26.31 5.21 7.57
C PRO A 229 -24.81 5.40 7.32
N ALA A 230 -24.48 5.97 6.16
CA ALA A 230 -23.10 6.26 5.78
C ALA A 230 -22.38 7.19 6.78
N SER A 231 -23.12 8.05 7.47
CA SER A 231 -22.60 8.94 8.52
C SER A 231 -21.98 8.19 9.72
N THR A 232 -22.32 6.90 9.91
CA THR A 232 -21.68 6.07 10.93
C THR A 232 -20.18 5.91 10.67
N PHE A 233 -19.75 6.03 9.41
CA PHE A 233 -18.34 5.96 9.04
C PHE A 233 -17.56 7.27 9.26
N GLY A 234 -18.16 8.30 9.86
CA GLY A 234 -17.51 9.59 10.09
C GLY A 234 -16.53 9.67 11.25
N SER A 235 -16.19 8.55 11.89
CA SER A 235 -15.27 8.51 13.02
C SER A 235 -14.12 7.53 12.80
N ASP A 236 -12.96 7.84 13.39
CA ASP A 236 -11.78 6.96 13.40
C ASP A 236 -12.17 5.55 13.85
N GLY A 237 -11.87 4.53 13.05
CA GLY A 237 -12.17 3.13 13.40
C GLY A 237 -13.67 2.81 13.46
N ALA A 238 -14.49 3.49 12.67
CA ALA A 238 -15.95 3.36 12.65
C ALA A 238 -16.48 1.93 12.43
N TRP A 239 -15.69 1.02 11.84
CA TRP A 239 -16.04 -0.40 11.80
C TRP A 239 -16.33 -0.98 13.19
N ALA A 240 -15.70 -0.46 14.25
CA ALA A 240 -15.99 -0.85 15.63
C ALA A 240 -17.42 -0.50 16.06
N GLY A 241 -17.91 0.68 15.66
CA GLY A 241 -19.28 1.13 15.92
C GLY A 241 -20.30 0.29 15.15
N VAL A 242 -20.05 0.07 13.86
CA VAL A 242 -20.87 -0.82 13.01
C VAL A 242 -20.97 -2.22 13.59
N ALA A 243 -19.83 -2.77 14.02
CA ALA A 243 -19.75 -4.07 14.68
C ALA A 243 -20.54 -4.15 15.99
N GLY A 244 -20.55 -3.07 16.78
CA GLY A 244 -21.39 -2.96 17.97
C GLY A 244 -22.88 -3.00 17.65
N LEU A 245 -23.31 -2.31 16.59
CA LEU A 245 -24.71 -2.31 16.13
C LEU A 245 -25.14 -3.67 15.59
N VAL A 246 -24.30 -4.32 14.77
CA VAL A 246 -24.61 -5.60 14.14
C VAL A 246 -24.56 -6.76 15.15
N GLY A 247 -23.51 -6.82 15.96
CA GLY A 247 -23.27 -7.90 16.92
C GLY A 247 -24.08 -7.77 18.21
N GLY A 248 -24.49 -6.54 18.56
CA GLY A 248 -25.19 -6.24 19.81
C GLY A 248 -24.37 -6.57 21.06
N LYS A 249 -25.07 -6.64 22.20
CA LYS A 249 -24.48 -7.02 23.48
C LYS A 249 -24.82 -8.47 23.81
N PHE A 250 -23.79 -9.27 24.11
CA PHE A 250 -23.94 -10.59 24.69
C PHE A 250 -23.46 -10.55 26.13
N LYS A 251 -24.36 -10.79 27.09
CA LYS A 251 -24.08 -10.65 28.54
C LYS A 251 -23.46 -9.28 28.91
N GLY A 252 -23.95 -8.22 28.28
CA GLY A 252 -23.44 -6.85 28.47
C GLY A 252 -22.16 -6.50 27.71
N PHE A 253 -21.53 -7.46 27.03
CA PHE A 253 -20.28 -7.28 26.29
C PHE A 253 -20.51 -7.16 24.78
N GLU A 254 -19.93 -6.14 24.15
CA GLU A 254 -19.97 -5.91 22.69
C GLU A 254 -18.87 -6.72 22.00
N TRP A 255 -19.08 -8.03 21.93
CA TRP A 255 -18.07 -8.99 21.48
C TRP A 255 -17.56 -8.71 20.05
N LEU A 256 -18.45 -8.38 19.11
CA LEU A 256 -18.06 -8.16 17.70
C LEU A 256 -17.27 -6.85 17.54
N ARG A 257 -17.66 -5.79 18.28
CA ARG A 257 -16.89 -4.55 18.39
C ARG A 257 -15.48 -4.83 18.89
N PHE A 258 -15.36 -5.59 19.98
CA PHE A 258 -14.06 -5.94 20.56
C PHE A 258 -13.17 -6.71 19.56
N LEU A 259 -13.73 -7.68 18.84
CA LEU A 259 -13.00 -8.43 17.81
C LEU A 259 -12.52 -7.54 16.66
N ILE A 260 -13.36 -6.60 16.19
CA ILE A 260 -12.97 -5.64 15.15
C ILE A 260 -11.87 -4.71 15.64
N VAL A 261 -11.97 -4.19 16.87
CA VAL A 261 -10.96 -3.30 17.44
C VAL A 261 -9.61 -4.02 17.58
N LEU A 262 -9.60 -5.22 18.16
CA LEU A 262 -8.38 -6.03 18.26
C LEU A 262 -7.84 -6.39 16.88
N GLY A 263 -8.70 -6.80 15.95
CA GLY A 263 -8.31 -7.15 14.59
C GLY A 263 -7.71 -5.97 13.85
N GLY A 264 -8.29 -4.76 13.96
CA GLY A 264 -7.74 -3.54 13.35
C GLY A 264 -6.36 -3.18 13.90
N MET A 265 -6.18 -3.27 15.23
CA MET A 265 -4.88 -3.07 15.86
C MET A 265 -3.85 -4.11 15.42
N MET A 266 -4.22 -5.40 15.41
CA MET A 266 -3.32 -6.49 14.98
C MET A 266 -2.98 -6.41 13.50
N SER A 267 -3.94 -6.02 12.65
CA SER A 267 -3.74 -5.82 11.21
C SER A 267 -2.72 -4.70 10.97
N ALA A 268 -2.94 -3.54 11.58
CA ALA A 268 -2.05 -2.39 11.46
C ALA A 268 -0.62 -2.70 11.96
N PHE A 269 -0.50 -3.31 13.15
CA PHE A 269 0.80 -3.70 13.70
C PHE A 269 1.50 -4.75 12.81
N GLY A 270 0.76 -5.77 12.38
CA GLY A 270 1.28 -6.85 11.55
C GLY A 270 1.76 -6.36 10.18
N MET A 271 0.99 -5.48 9.55
CA MET A 271 1.32 -4.88 8.25
C MET A 271 2.56 -4.00 8.36
N PHE A 272 2.62 -3.12 9.37
CA PHE A 272 3.79 -2.29 9.63
C PHE A 272 5.04 -3.17 9.82
N ASN A 273 4.97 -4.17 10.72
CA ASN A 273 6.10 -5.06 11.00
C ASN A 273 6.60 -5.81 9.74
N ALA A 274 5.67 -6.29 8.90
CA ALA A 274 6.01 -6.98 7.66
C ALA A 274 6.65 -6.06 6.62
N LEU A 275 6.20 -4.80 6.55
CA LEU A 275 6.74 -3.81 5.62
C LEU A 275 8.09 -3.23 6.07
N VAL A 276 8.37 -3.16 7.38
CA VAL A 276 9.70 -2.72 7.89
C VAL A 276 10.80 -3.57 7.29
N LEU A 277 10.59 -4.89 7.24
CA LEU A 277 11.55 -5.83 6.64
C LEU A 277 11.82 -5.53 5.16
N ARG A 278 10.81 -5.06 4.42
CA ARG A 278 10.91 -4.83 2.97
C ARG A 278 11.53 -3.48 2.68
N TYR A 279 10.96 -2.40 3.22
CA TYR A 279 11.42 -1.04 2.91
C TYR A 279 12.83 -0.75 3.45
N SER A 280 13.28 -1.45 4.50
CA SER A 280 14.68 -1.34 4.95
C SER A 280 15.71 -2.00 4.01
N ARG A 281 15.29 -2.91 3.13
CA ARG A 281 16.18 -3.56 2.14
C ARG A 281 16.40 -2.73 0.89
N LEU A 282 15.49 -1.81 0.55
CA LEU A 282 15.66 -0.94 -0.62
C LEU A 282 16.88 0.01 -0.46
N PRO A 283 17.06 0.75 0.66
CA PRO A 283 18.28 1.52 0.91
C PRO A 283 19.54 0.66 0.95
N LEU A 284 19.46 -0.57 1.47
CA LEU A 284 20.56 -1.54 1.45
C LEU A 284 20.98 -1.88 0.02
N ALA A 285 20.02 -2.19 -0.86
CA ALA A 285 20.28 -2.50 -2.27
C ALA A 285 20.88 -1.30 -3.00
N MET A 286 20.31 -0.10 -2.84
CA MET A 286 20.85 1.13 -3.43
C MET A 286 22.26 1.46 -2.90
N ALA A 287 22.54 1.23 -1.62
CA ALA A 287 23.88 1.45 -1.05
C ALA A 287 24.91 0.44 -1.58
N ARG A 288 24.52 -0.82 -1.81
CA ARG A 288 25.37 -1.85 -2.44
C ARG A 288 25.67 -1.51 -3.89
N ASP A 289 24.69 -0.97 -4.60
CA ASP A 289 24.85 -0.41 -5.94
C ASP A 289 25.56 0.96 -5.94
N GLY A 290 26.08 1.46 -4.82
CA GLY A 290 26.80 2.75 -4.78
C GLY A 290 25.95 3.96 -5.17
N MET A 291 24.62 3.81 -5.18
CA MET A 291 23.65 4.87 -5.41
C MET A 291 23.35 5.68 -4.15
N LEU A 292 23.52 5.07 -2.98
CA LEU A 292 23.44 5.73 -1.68
C LEU A 292 24.77 5.60 -0.91
N PRO A 293 24.99 6.43 0.13
CA PRO A 293 26.16 6.31 1.00
C PRO A 293 26.32 4.90 1.60
N LYS A 294 27.55 4.38 1.59
CA LYS A 294 27.88 3.00 2.01
C LYS A 294 27.43 2.65 3.43
N PHE A 295 27.29 3.62 4.33
CA PHE A 295 26.88 3.36 5.71
C PHE A 295 25.44 2.85 5.82
N LEU A 296 24.54 3.21 4.89
CA LEU A 296 23.18 2.66 4.81
C LEU A 296 23.16 1.17 4.43
N GLY A 297 24.25 0.68 3.83
CA GLY A 297 24.42 -0.73 3.49
C GLY A 297 24.96 -1.61 4.63
N LYS A 298 25.17 -1.08 5.84
CA LYS A 298 25.70 -1.85 6.98
C LYS A 298 24.64 -2.82 7.51
N THR A 299 25.01 -4.10 7.61
CA THR A 299 24.19 -5.16 8.19
C THR A 299 24.70 -5.56 9.58
N SER A 300 23.79 -6.05 10.43
CA SER A 300 24.11 -6.61 11.73
C SER A 300 24.78 -7.97 11.57
N ALA A 301 25.84 -8.25 12.34
CA ALA A 301 26.54 -9.52 12.28
C ALA A 301 25.65 -10.72 12.69
N ARG A 302 24.73 -10.51 13.65
CA ARG A 302 23.89 -11.58 14.21
C ARG A 302 22.65 -11.86 13.36
N SER A 303 21.89 -10.82 13.04
CA SER A 303 20.59 -10.96 12.35
C SER A 303 20.66 -10.76 10.84
N GLN A 304 21.80 -10.30 10.31
CA GLN A 304 21.97 -9.85 8.92
C GLN A 304 21.02 -8.70 8.52
N ALA A 305 20.31 -8.10 9.49
CA ALA A 305 19.39 -6.99 9.25
C ALA A 305 20.17 -5.70 8.93
N PRO A 306 19.73 -4.88 7.95
CA PRO A 306 20.36 -3.60 7.63
C PRO A 306 20.02 -2.56 8.70
N TRP A 307 20.71 -2.63 9.85
CA TRP A 307 20.31 -1.90 11.05
C TRP A 307 20.29 -0.37 10.87
N VAL A 308 21.22 0.17 10.08
CA VAL A 308 21.27 1.61 9.80
C VAL A 308 20.06 2.04 8.97
N ALA A 309 19.71 1.27 7.94
CA ALA A 309 18.53 1.55 7.12
C ALA A 309 17.25 1.45 7.95
N ILE A 310 17.14 0.45 8.83
CA ILE A 310 15.99 0.31 9.74
C ILE A 310 15.85 1.54 10.63
N ILE A 311 16.93 1.99 11.29
CA ILE A 311 16.88 3.16 12.18
C ILE A 311 16.55 4.43 11.39
N PHE A 312 17.17 4.61 10.22
CA PHE A 312 16.91 5.76 9.36
C PHE A 312 15.43 5.82 8.94
N CYS A 313 14.91 4.73 8.37
CA CYS A 313 13.52 4.65 7.95
C CYS A 313 12.56 4.79 9.14
N ALA A 314 12.81 4.12 10.27
CA ALA A 314 11.98 4.23 11.47
C ALA A 314 11.93 5.65 12.03
N THR A 315 13.03 6.39 11.96
CA THR A 315 13.07 7.81 12.33
C THR A 315 12.19 8.63 11.38
N CYS A 316 12.30 8.43 10.07
CA CYS A 316 11.45 9.11 9.09
C CYS A 316 9.95 8.79 9.29
N TRP A 317 9.60 7.52 9.51
CA TRP A 317 8.21 7.10 9.79
C TRP A 317 7.67 7.76 11.07
N ALA A 318 8.48 7.82 12.13
CA ALA A 318 8.11 8.45 13.39
C ALA A 318 7.86 9.97 13.24
N LEU A 319 8.65 10.66 12.40
CA LEU A 319 8.48 12.10 12.14
C LEU A 319 7.18 12.43 11.40
N CYS A 320 6.62 11.47 10.66
CA CYS A 320 5.35 11.63 9.95
C CYS A 320 4.11 11.31 10.81
N LEU A 321 4.29 10.84 12.05
CA LEU A 321 3.18 10.62 12.96
C LEU A 321 2.48 11.93 13.31
N GLY A 322 1.14 11.92 13.31
CA GLY A 322 0.33 13.09 13.60
C GLY A 322 0.01 13.98 12.40
N LEU A 323 0.52 13.67 11.20
CA LEU A 323 0.16 14.39 9.97
C LEU A 323 -1.32 14.21 9.55
N GLY A 324 -1.96 13.13 9.98
CA GLY A 324 -3.34 12.76 9.64
C GLY A 324 -3.40 11.68 8.56
N PHE A 325 -4.39 10.79 8.67
CA PHE A 325 -4.53 9.62 7.79
C PHE A 325 -4.68 10.01 6.31
N THR A 326 -5.67 10.85 6.00
CA THR A 326 -5.94 11.30 4.62
C THR A 326 -4.72 11.95 3.98
N ARG A 327 -4.03 12.85 4.70
CA ARG A 327 -2.83 13.52 4.20
C ARG A 327 -1.68 12.56 3.91
N LEU A 328 -1.47 11.58 4.79
CA LEU A 328 -0.46 10.53 4.57
C LEU A 328 -0.78 9.72 3.32
N VAL A 329 -2.05 9.31 3.14
CA VAL A 329 -2.54 8.60 1.95
C VAL A 329 -2.33 9.42 0.68
N THR A 330 -2.69 10.71 0.69
CA THR A 330 -2.54 11.61 -0.46
C THR A 330 -1.07 11.76 -0.88
N LEU A 331 -0.17 11.99 0.08
CA LEU A 331 1.27 12.10 -0.19
C LEU A 331 1.89 10.80 -0.69
N ASP A 332 1.44 9.68 -0.13
CA ASP A 332 1.89 8.35 -0.54
C ASP A 332 1.49 8.06 -1.99
N ILE A 333 0.20 8.16 -2.33
CA ILE A 333 -0.31 7.92 -3.70
C ILE A 333 0.38 8.83 -4.71
N MET A 334 0.68 10.08 -4.34
CA MET A 334 1.37 11.01 -5.22
C MET A 334 2.77 10.53 -5.59
N LEU A 335 3.58 10.19 -4.59
CA LEU A 335 4.97 9.78 -4.80
C LEU A 335 5.05 8.38 -5.42
N TYR A 336 4.25 7.45 -4.90
CA TYR A 336 4.16 6.09 -5.40
C TYR A 336 3.64 6.06 -6.83
N GLY A 337 2.64 6.88 -7.15
CA GLY A 337 2.06 6.94 -8.49
C GLY A 337 3.08 7.23 -9.58
N ILE A 338 4.01 8.16 -9.33
CA ILE A 338 5.09 8.46 -10.29
C ILE A 338 6.03 7.28 -10.43
N SER A 339 6.36 6.60 -9.33
CA SER A 339 7.18 5.38 -9.36
C SER A 339 6.51 4.28 -10.19
N LEU A 340 5.22 4.03 -9.96
CA LEU A 340 4.43 3.07 -10.71
C LEU A 340 4.37 3.42 -12.21
N MET A 341 4.30 4.71 -12.56
CA MET A 341 4.34 5.13 -13.96
C MET A 341 5.69 4.83 -14.62
N LEU A 342 6.81 4.90 -13.89
CA LEU A 342 8.11 4.47 -14.41
C LEU A 342 8.13 2.97 -14.72
N GLU A 343 7.43 2.15 -13.93
CA GLU A 343 7.27 0.72 -14.22
C GLU A 343 6.47 0.46 -15.51
N PHE A 344 5.35 1.16 -15.71
CA PHE A 344 4.55 1.04 -16.94
C PHE A 344 5.34 1.48 -18.17
N VAL A 345 6.05 2.62 -18.08
CA VAL A 345 6.94 3.10 -19.14
C VAL A 345 8.06 2.09 -19.42
N THR A 346 8.60 1.47 -18.38
CA THR A 346 9.63 0.42 -18.50
C THR A 346 9.10 -0.81 -19.22
N LEU A 347 7.87 -1.25 -18.93
CA LEU A 347 7.24 -2.37 -19.63
C LEU A 347 7.12 -2.08 -21.15
N VAL A 348 6.64 -0.90 -21.51
CA VAL A 348 6.56 -0.47 -22.91
C VAL A 348 7.95 -0.39 -23.55
N ALA A 349 8.92 0.22 -22.86
CA ALA A 349 10.30 0.35 -23.34
C ALA A 349 10.96 -1.00 -23.60
N LEU A 350 10.78 -1.98 -22.70
CA LEU A 350 11.31 -3.34 -22.86
C LEU A 350 10.62 -4.10 -23.99
N ARG A 351 9.32 -3.87 -24.26
CA ARG A 351 8.65 -4.46 -25.43
C ARG A 351 9.22 -3.97 -26.75
N ILE A 352 9.66 -2.71 -26.80
CA ILE A 352 10.25 -2.12 -28.01
C ILE A 352 11.73 -2.48 -28.15
N ARG A 353 12.51 -2.39 -27.07
CA ARG A 353 13.97 -2.56 -27.09
C ARG A 353 14.43 -4.02 -27.01
N GLU A 354 13.71 -4.86 -26.27
CA GLU A 354 14.02 -6.29 -26.11
C GLU A 354 12.80 -7.16 -26.51
N PRO A 355 12.37 -7.13 -27.78
CA PRO A 355 11.19 -7.86 -28.23
C PRO A 355 11.37 -9.39 -28.10
N GLN A 356 12.61 -9.88 -28.19
CA GLN A 356 12.96 -11.30 -28.07
C GLN A 356 13.08 -11.80 -26.62
N LEU A 357 12.98 -10.91 -25.62
CA LEU A 357 13.03 -11.33 -24.22
C LEU A 357 11.90 -12.34 -23.94
N LYS A 358 12.28 -13.50 -23.37
CA LYS A 358 11.34 -14.58 -23.03
C LYS A 358 10.36 -14.07 -21.98
N ARG A 359 9.08 -14.04 -22.35
CA ARG A 359 7.95 -13.60 -21.51
C ARG A 359 6.92 -14.72 -21.49
N GLU A 360 6.83 -15.46 -20.39
CA GLU A 360 5.86 -16.56 -20.26
C GLU A 360 4.43 -16.04 -20.06
N PHE A 361 4.29 -14.89 -19.39
CA PHE A 361 3.06 -14.11 -19.38
C PHE A 361 3.27 -12.83 -20.19
N ARG A 362 2.27 -12.48 -21.01
CA ARG A 362 2.25 -11.23 -21.77
C ARG A 362 0.92 -10.52 -21.52
N VAL A 363 0.98 -9.23 -21.24
CA VAL A 363 -0.19 -8.34 -21.22
C VAL A 363 -0.92 -8.51 -22.57
N PRO A 364 -2.23 -8.82 -22.55
CA PRO A 364 -3.01 -9.05 -23.75
C PRO A 364 -3.11 -7.79 -24.62
N GLY A 365 -3.36 -7.95 -25.92
CA GLY A 365 -3.55 -6.83 -26.86
C GLY A 365 -2.27 -6.25 -27.46
N GLY A 366 -1.14 -6.94 -27.38
CA GLY A 366 0.11 -6.49 -28.02
C GLY A 366 0.63 -5.18 -27.43
N LEU A 367 1.39 -4.40 -28.21
CA LEU A 367 1.95 -3.13 -27.75
C LEU A 367 0.85 -2.13 -27.36
N THR A 368 -0.24 -2.09 -28.13
CA THR A 368 -1.40 -1.22 -27.85
C THR A 368 -2.04 -1.57 -26.51
N GLY A 369 -2.28 -2.85 -26.23
CA GLY A 369 -2.82 -3.29 -24.94
C GLY A 369 -1.90 -2.95 -23.76
N THR A 370 -0.58 -3.05 -23.95
CA THR A 370 0.41 -2.63 -22.95
C THR A 370 0.36 -1.12 -22.68
N ILE A 371 0.26 -0.29 -23.72
CA ILE A 371 0.14 1.17 -23.55
C ILE A 371 -1.17 1.52 -22.84
N LEU A 372 -2.30 0.94 -23.29
CA LEU A 372 -3.61 1.17 -22.70
C LEU A 372 -3.67 0.74 -21.23
N ALA A 373 -2.95 -0.32 -20.85
CA ALA A 373 -2.85 -0.75 -19.46
C ALA A 373 -2.24 0.33 -18.55
N GLY A 374 -1.34 1.19 -19.04
CA GLY A 374 -0.79 2.31 -18.27
C GLY A 374 -1.67 3.57 -18.26
N VAL A 375 -2.53 3.76 -19.27
CA VAL A 375 -3.36 4.97 -19.40
C VAL A 375 -4.39 5.09 -18.28
N LEU A 376 -5.07 3.99 -17.91
CA LEU A 376 -6.11 4.04 -16.87
C LEU A 376 -5.53 4.38 -15.48
N PRO A 377 -4.45 3.72 -14.99
CA PRO A 377 -3.75 4.15 -13.79
C PRO A 377 -3.23 5.58 -13.86
N LEU A 378 -2.70 6.03 -15.00
CA LEU A 378 -2.23 7.41 -15.18
C LEU A 378 -3.36 8.43 -15.00
N LEU A 379 -4.54 8.17 -15.56
CA LEU A 379 -5.71 9.05 -15.39
C LEU A 379 -6.15 9.12 -13.92
N LEU A 380 -6.23 7.99 -13.22
CA LEU A 380 -6.56 7.96 -11.79
C LEU A 380 -5.52 8.72 -10.94
N LEU A 381 -4.24 8.57 -11.25
CA LEU A 381 -3.18 9.35 -10.59
C LEU A 381 -3.24 10.83 -10.89
N SER A 382 -3.62 11.22 -12.12
CA SER A 382 -3.79 12.63 -12.45
C SER A 382 -4.92 13.27 -11.63
N LEU A 383 -6.00 12.53 -11.37
CA LEU A 383 -7.06 12.96 -10.46
C LEU A 383 -6.54 13.07 -9.02
N ALA A 384 -5.71 12.12 -8.59
CA ALA A 384 -5.06 12.18 -7.28
C ALA A 384 -4.16 13.43 -7.10
N MET A 385 -3.50 13.87 -8.17
CA MET A 385 -2.64 15.06 -8.14
C MET A 385 -3.45 16.33 -7.90
N LEU A 386 -4.66 16.41 -8.48
CA LEU A 386 -5.55 17.56 -8.30
C LEU A 386 -6.02 17.68 -6.84
N GLU A 387 -6.36 16.56 -6.20
CA GLU A 387 -6.75 16.57 -4.78
C GLU A 387 -5.60 16.98 -3.86
N SER A 388 -4.38 16.59 -4.23
CA SER A 388 -3.17 16.93 -3.47
C SER A 388 -2.91 18.44 -3.41
N GLU A 389 -3.50 19.21 -4.32
CA GLU A 389 -3.43 20.68 -4.31
C GLU A 389 -4.22 21.30 -3.12
N HIS A 390 -5.25 20.62 -2.62
CA HIS A 390 -6.08 21.15 -1.54
C HIS A 390 -5.51 20.83 -0.14
N GLU A 391 -4.53 19.93 -0.06
CA GLU A 391 -3.85 19.57 1.18
C GLU A 391 -2.71 20.54 1.52
N SER A 392 -2.50 20.79 2.81
CA SER A 392 -1.38 21.60 3.31
C SER A 392 -0.48 20.78 4.23
N VAL A 393 0.81 20.77 3.93
CA VAL A 393 1.86 20.05 4.65
C VAL A 393 2.93 21.07 5.05
N LEU A 394 3.22 21.22 6.34
CA LEU A 394 4.25 22.15 6.83
C LEU A 394 4.10 23.60 6.31
N GLY A 395 2.86 24.05 6.09
CA GLY A 395 2.57 25.40 5.60
C GLY A 395 2.74 25.60 4.09
N MET A 396 3.02 24.54 3.33
CA MET A 396 3.01 24.54 1.87
C MET A 396 1.95 23.60 1.31
N ASN A 397 1.52 23.85 0.07
CA ASN A 397 0.61 22.97 -0.65
C ASN A 397 1.24 21.57 -0.81
N GLY A 398 0.45 20.51 -0.64
CA GLY A 398 0.87 19.11 -0.78
C GLY A 398 1.57 18.81 -2.11
N LEU A 399 1.08 19.38 -3.22
CA LEU A 399 1.71 19.25 -4.54
C LEU A 399 3.10 19.90 -4.59
N ALA A 400 3.26 21.07 -3.98
CA ALA A 400 4.56 21.73 -3.88
C ALA A 400 5.54 20.90 -3.04
N PHE A 401 5.08 20.36 -1.90
CA PHE A 401 5.86 19.47 -1.05
C PHE A 401 6.30 18.18 -1.78
N GLY A 402 5.38 17.54 -2.50
CA GLY A 402 5.68 16.39 -3.36
C GLY A 402 6.70 16.71 -4.44
N THR A 403 6.52 17.84 -5.11
CA THR A 403 7.44 18.32 -6.15
C THR A 403 8.85 18.54 -5.60
N LEU A 404 8.98 19.09 -4.39
CA LEU A 404 10.29 19.23 -3.72
C LEU A 404 10.96 17.88 -3.48
N ILE A 405 10.20 16.86 -3.04
CA ILE A 405 10.73 15.51 -2.85
C ILE A 405 11.17 14.89 -4.19
N ILE A 406 10.37 15.06 -5.24
CA ILE A 406 10.71 14.60 -6.59
C ILE A 406 12.02 15.25 -7.05
N VAL A 407 12.11 16.59 -6.98
CA VAL A 407 13.30 17.35 -7.38
C VAL A 407 14.52 16.98 -6.53
N ALA A 408 14.34 16.71 -5.24
CA ALA A 408 15.42 16.24 -4.37
C ALA A 408 16.04 14.93 -4.89
N GLY A 409 15.27 14.05 -5.52
CA GLY A 409 15.78 12.84 -6.18
C GLY A 409 16.78 13.14 -7.31
N PHE A 410 16.52 14.18 -8.11
CA PHE A 410 17.47 14.62 -9.15
C PHE A 410 18.75 15.18 -8.54
N VAL A 411 18.63 15.97 -7.45
CA VAL A 411 19.77 16.56 -6.74
C VAL A 411 20.63 15.48 -6.07
N VAL A 412 20.01 14.53 -5.36
CA VAL A 412 20.72 13.42 -4.71
C VAL A 412 21.38 12.52 -5.75
N TYR A 413 20.73 12.29 -6.90
CA TYR A 413 21.37 11.61 -8.02
C TYR A 413 22.60 12.39 -8.52
N GLY A 414 22.53 13.72 -8.65
CA GLY A 414 23.71 14.53 -9.00
C GLY A 414 24.86 14.37 -8.00
N ALA A 415 24.55 14.53 -6.71
CA ALA A 415 25.52 14.50 -5.61
C ALA A 415 26.21 13.13 -5.44
N THR A 416 25.49 12.04 -5.67
CA THR A 416 26.00 10.66 -5.55
C THR A 416 26.82 10.21 -6.76
N GLY A 417 27.00 11.07 -7.78
CA GLY A 417 27.74 10.74 -9.00
C GLY A 417 29.18 10.25 -8.78
N LYS A 418 29.86 10.71 -7.72
CA LYS A 418 31.21 10.23 -7.36
C LYS A 418 31.20 8.79 -6.81
N LEU A 419 30.13 8.37 -6.13
CA LEU A 419 29.96 7.02 -5.58
C LEU A 419 29.65 6.00 -6.70
N ARG A 420 28.96 6.45 -7.75
CA ARG A 420 28.51 5.60 -8.88
C ARG A 420 29.55 5.25 -9.93
N LYS A 421 30.73 5.90 -9.97
CA LYS A 421 31.76 5.70 -11.03
C LYS A 421 32.24 4.25 -11.20
N ARG A 422 31.80 3.32 -10.37
CA ARG A 422 32.16 1.89 -10.38
C ARG A 422 31.03 0.96 -10.84
N LEU A 423 29.86 1.47 -11.22
CA LEU A 423 28.74 0.63 -11.65
C LEU A 423 28.81 0.31 -13.15
N PRO A 424 28.87 -0.98 -13.54
CA PRO A 424 28.58 -1.34 -14.93
C PRO A 424 27.13 -0.95 -15.25
N GLN A 425 26.91 -0.43 -16.46
CA GLN A 425 25.56 -0.27 -16.97
C GLN A 425 24.90 -1.65 -17.14
N PRO A 426 23.59 -1.77 -16.87
CA PRO A 426 22.87 -3.01 -17.17
C PRO A 426 22.98 -3.29 -18.68
N ARG A 427 23.70 -4.35 -19.06
CA ARG A 427 23.91 -4.70 -20.47
C ARG A 427 22.60 -5.18 -21.06
N LEU A 428 22.05 -4.49 -22.07
CA LEU A 428 20.98 -5.03 -22.94
C LEU A 428 21.40 -6.42 -23.39
N ALA A 429 20.45 -7.36 -23.47
CA ALA A 429 20.76 -8.73 -23.85
C ALA A 429 21.22 -8.64 -25.30
N GLU A 430 22.54 -8.58 -25.50
CA GLU A 430 23.13 -8.80 -26.81
C GLU A 430 22.68 -10.19 -27.22
N ASN A 431 22.14 -10.27 -28.44
CA ASN A 431 21.55 -11.46 -29.03
C ASN A 431 22.29 -12.71 -28.53
N ALA A 432 21.56 -13.56 -27.82
CA ALA A 432 21.99 -14.92 -27.56
C ALA A 432 21.96 -15.70 -28.88
N GLU A 433 22.84 -15.34 -29.79
CA GLU A 433 23.30 -16.18 -30.89
C GLU A 433 24.68 -16.72 -30.47
N ALA A 434 24.86 -18.02 -30.72
CA ALA A 434 26.02 -18.86 -30.40
C ALA A 434 26.08 -19.41 -28.95
N THR A 435 25.27 -20.44 -28.67
CA THR A 435 25.76 -21.84 -28.64
C THR A 435 24.62 -22.84 -28.55
#